data_AF-A0A967HTA9-F1
#
_entry.id   AF-A0A967HTA9-F1
#
_cell.length_a   1.000
_cell.length_b   1.000
_cell.length_c   1.000
_cell.angle_alpha   90.00
_cell.angle_beta   90.00
_cell.angle_gamma   90.00
#
_symmetry.space_group_name_H-M   'P 1'
#
loop_
_entity.id
_entity.type
_entity.pdbx_description
1 polymer ?
#
loop_
_entity_poly.entity_id
_entity_poly.type
_entity_poly.pdbx_seq_one_letter_code
_entity_poly.pdbx_strand_id
1 'polypeptide(L)' 'SYLREGIMDMLASRISWEGKVEAIEEQLVKEALSGREGALNEAAAREVGTTLGADYVLFGSLTVFGESVSIDAKMIALK' A
#
# COMPACT_ATOMS: atom_id res chain seq x y z
N SER A 1 9.96 -6.29 7.28
CA SER A 1 10.19 -6.03 8.73
C SER A 1 8.86 -6.22 9.41
N TYR A 2 8.83 -7.04 10.45
CA TYR A 2 7.61 -7.51 11.11
C TYR A 2 6.61 -6.39 11.46
N LEU A 3 7.10 -5.24 11.95
CA LEU A 3 6.24 -4.10 12.30
C LEU A 3 5.54 -3.48 11.07
N ARG A 4 6.27 -3.34 9.95
CA ARG A 4 5.71 -2.79 8.72
C ARG A 4 4.62 -3.68 8.16
N GLU A 5 4.87 -4.99 8.14
CA GLU A 5 3.92 -6.00 7.65
C GLU A 5 2.66 -6.01 8.52
N GLY A 6 2.80 -6.07 9.85
CA GLY A 6 1.64 -6.01 10.76
C GLY A 6 0.80 -4.73 10.63
N ILE A 7 1.44 -3.57 10.40
CA ILE A 7 0.70 -2.31 10.16
C ILE A 7 -0.07 -2.36 8.84
N MET A 8 0.51 -2.95 7.78
CA MET A 8 -0.17 -3.10 6.50
C MET A 8 -1.35 -4.06 6.60
N ASP A 9 -1.21 -5.17 7.32
CA ASP A 9 -2.31 -6.12 7.57
C ASP A 9 -3.46 -5.46 8.35
N MET A 10 -3.13 -4.69 9.39
CA MET A 10 -4.12 -3.94 10.18
C MET A 10 -4.82 -2.88 9.33
N LEU A 11 -4.07 -2.18 8.48
CA LEU A 11 -4.62 -1.17 7.57
C LEU A 11 -5.56 -1.82 6.54
N ALA A 12 -5.12 -2.89 5.87
CA ALA A 12 -5.91 -3.65 4.91
C ALA A 12 -7.21 -4.15 5.54
N SER A 13 -7.14 -4.71 6.74
CA SER A 13 -8.32 -5.18 7.49
C SER A 13 -9.29 -4.04 7.84
N ARG A 14 -8.78 -2.84 8.13
CA ARG A 14 -9.61 -1.70 8.52
C ARG A 14 -10.28 -1.00 7.34
N ILE A 15 -9.60 -0.95 6.19
CA ILE A 15 -10.15 -0.33 4.96
C ILE A 15 -11.04 -1.29 4.19
N SER A 16 -10.85 -2.60 4.36
CA SER A 16 -11.67 -3.62 3.72
C SER A 16 -13.11 -3.50 4.19
N TRP A 17 -14.01 -3.35 3.23
CA TRP A 17 -15.44 -3.28 3.48
C TRP A 17 -16.14 -4.13 2.44
N GLU A 18 -16.79 -5.20 2.91
CA GLU A 18 -17.51 -6.15 2.06
C GLU A 18 -18.42 -5.45 1.04
N GLY A 19 -18.21 -5.76 -0.24
CA GLY A 19 -18.96 -5.20 -1.36
C GLY A 19 -18.66 -3.75 -1.71
N LYS A 20 -17.67 -3.10 -1.06
CA LYS A 20 -17.31 -1.69 -1.31
C LYS A 20 -15.83 -1.45 -1.50
N VAL A 21 -14.99 -2.08 -0.69
CA VAL A 21 -13.53 -1.96 -0.75
C VAL A 21 -12.93 -3.34 -0.60
N GLU A 22 -12.30 -3.82 -1.67
CA GLU A 22 -11.57 -5.07 -1.71
C GLU A 22 -10.08 -4.76 -1.75
N ALA A 23 -9.34 -5.23 -0.75
CA ALA A 23 -7.89 -5.11 -0.73
C ALA A 23 -7.28 -6.19 -1.63
N ILE A 24 -6.37 -5.80 -2.52
CA ILE A 24 -5.61 -6.74 -3.35
C ILE A 24 -4.70 -7.58 -2.45
N GLU A 25 -4.58 -8.88 -2.77
CA GLU A 25 -3.74 -9.81 -2.02
C GLU A 25 -2.29 -9.31 -1.89
N GLU A 26 -1.78 -9.34 -0.66
CA GLU A 26 -0.43 -8.83 -0.34
C GLU A 26 0.66 -9.53 -1.15
N GLN A 27 0.49 -10.82 -1.45
CA GLN A 27 1.45 -11.59 -2.24
C GLN A 27 1.59 -11.07 -3.67
N LEU A 28 0.47 -10.75 -4.33
CA LEU A 28 0.47 -10.16 -5.67
C LEU A 28 1.14 -8.77 -5.68
N VAL A 29 0.89 -7.98 -4.63
CA VAL A 29 1.55 -6.67 -4.45
C VAL A 29 3.06 -6.83 -4.26
N LYS A 30 3.50 -7.78 -3.43
CA LYS A 30 4.92 -8.09 -3.21
C LYS A 30 5.61 -8.55 -4.50
N GLU A 31 4.97 -9.42 -5.27
CA GLU A 31 5.49 -9.88 -6.56
C GLU A 31 5.63 -8.72 -7.55
N ALA A 32 4.62 -7.85 -7.67
CA ALA A 32 4.68 -6.66 -8.52
C ALA A 32 5.75 -5.64 -8.09
N LEU A 33 6.12 -5.63 -6.80
CA LEU A 33 7.17 -4.79 -6.25
C LEU A 33 8.56 -5.41 -6.32
N SER A 34 8.67 -6.76 -6.36
CA SER A 34 9.94 -7.49 -6.27
C SER A 34 10.94 -7.18 -7.40
N GLY A 35 10.47 -6.66 -8.54
CA GLY A 35 11.30 -6.22 -9.66
C GLY A 35 11.63 -4.73 -9.69
N ARG A 36 11.19 -3.94 -8.70
CA ARG A 36 11.43 -2.49 -8.66
C ARG A 36 12.56 -2.14 -7.71
N GLU A 37 13.59 -1.50 -8.25
CA GLU A 37 14.60 -0.79 -7.45
C GLU A 37 14.21 0.69 -7.38
N GLY A 38 14.05 1.24 -6.16
CA GLY A 38 13.80 2.66 -5.93
C GLY A 38 12.70 2.95 -4.92
N ALA A 39 12.56 4.23 -4.56
CA ALA A 39 11.54 4.69 -3.63
C ALA A 39 10.14 4.53 -4.23
N LEU A 40 9.18 4.13 -3.39
CA LEU A 40 7.76 4.04 -3.75
C LEU A 40 7.17 5.45 -3.91
N ASN A 41 7.32 6.01 -5.11
CA ASN A 41 6.76 7.31 -5.49
C ASN A 41 5.40 7.14 -6.17
N GLU A 42 4.72 8.25 -6.44
CA GLU A 42 3.41 8.24 -7.09
C GLU A 42 3.40 7.53 -8.44
N ALA A 43 4.43 7.71 -9.28
CA ALA A 43 4.51 7.05 -10.58
C ALA A 43 4.62 5.53 -10.43
N ALA A 44 5.46 5.06 -9.49
CA ALA A 44 5.60 3.64 -9.18
C ALA A 44 4.33 3.04 -8.59
N ALA A 45 3.68 3.74 -7.66
CA ALA A 45 2.41 3.35 -7.08
C ALA A 45 1.32 3.22 -8.17
N ARG A 46 1.28 4.18 -9.10
CA ARG A 46 0.35 4.18 -10.23
C ARG A 46 0.56 2.99 -11.15
N GLU A 47 1.81 2.73 -11.54
CA GLU A 47 2.17 1.63 -12.43
C GLU A 47 1.84 0.26 -11.83
N VAL A 48 2.20 0.04 -10.55
CA VAL A 48 1.90 -1.20 -9.83
C VAL A 48 0.39 -1.39 -9.71
N GLY A 49 -0.35 -0.36 -9.28
CA GLY A 49 -1.80 -0.47 -9.15
C GLY A 49 -2.51 -0.70 -10.49
N THR A 50 -2.07 -0.07 -11.57
CA THR A 50 -2.61 -0.32 -12.91
C THR A 50 -2.31 -1.76 -13.38
N THR A 51 -1.10 -2.27 -13.12
CA THR A 51 -0.70 -3.64 -13.44
C THR A 51 -1.57 -4.67 -12.70
N LEU A 52 -1.91 -4.38 -11.44
CA LEU A 52 -2.77 -5.22 -10.61
C LEU A 52 -4.27 -4.97 -10.82
N GLY A 53 -4.66 -4.07 -11.74
CA GLY A 53 -6.06 -3.79 -12.07
C GLY A 53 -6.82 -2.94 -11.04
N ALA A 54 -6.12 -2.31 -10.09
CA ALA A 54 -6.71 -1.53 -9.02
C ALA A 54 -7.45 -0.28 -9.53
N ASP A 55 -8.51 0.12 -8.83
CA ASP A 55 -9.20 1.40 -9.06
C ASP A 55 -8.55 2.55 -8.31
N TYR A 56 -7.99 2.25 -7.12
CA TYR A 56 -7.31 3.21 -6.26
C TYR A 56 -6.02 2.61 -5.72
N VAL A 57 -5.02 3.46 -5.47
CA VAL A 57 -3.78 3.09 -4.79
C VAL A 57 -3.59 3.99 -3.59
N LEU A 58 -3.38 3.36 -2.43
CA LEU A 58 -2.96 4.01 -1.20
C LEU A 58 -1.50 3.67 -0.95
N PHE A 59 -0.63 4.68 -0.88
CA PHE A 59 0.79 4.50 -0.61
C PHE A 59 1.31 5.63 0.27
N GLY A 60 2.48 5.44 0.88
CA GLY A 60 2.99 6.41 1.82
C GLY A 60 4.21 5.95 2.60
N SER A 61 4.50 6.68 3.67
CA SER A 61 5.60 6.41 4.59
C SER A 61 5.12 6.25 6.01
N LEU A 62 5.77 5.33 6.71
CA LEU A 62 5.67 5.16 8.14
C LEU A 62 6.99 5.65 8.75
N THR A 63 6.91 6.63 9.64
CA THR A 63 8.07 7.10 10.41
C THR A 63 7.85 6.75 11.87
N VAL A 64 8.83 6.09 12.47
CA VAL A 64 8.83 5.73 13.89
C VAL A 64 9.95 6.51 14.56
N PHE A 65 9.61 7.33 15.56
CA PHE A 65 10.54 8.15 16.31
C PHE A 65 10.29 8.01 17.82
N GLY A 66 11.13 7.21 18.48
CA GLY A 66 10.94 6.84 19.88
C GLY A 66 9.62 6.10 20.07
N GLU A 67 8.72 6.66 20.89
CA GLU A 67 7.37 6.13 21.12
C GLU A 67 6.31 6.73 20.17
N SER A 68 6.68 7.69 19.33
CA SER A 68 5.78 8.32 18.37
C SER A 68 5.83 7.63 17.02
N VAL A 69 4.66 7.42 16.42
CA VAL A 69 4.51 6.87 15.07
C VAL A 69 3.74 7.88 14.23
N SER A 70 4.31 8.30 13.11
CA SER A 70 3.61 9.08 12.09
C SER A 70 3.40 8.26 10.82
N ILE A 71 2.22 8.42 10.22
CA ILE A 71 1.85 7.80 8.96
C ILE A 71 1.46 8.94 8.01
N ASP A 72 2.20 9.04 6.92
CA ASP A 72 1.89 9.93 5.81
C ASP A 72 1.40 9.05 4.66
N ALA A 73 0.13 9.19 4.28
CA ALA A 73 -0.48 8.38 3.24
C ALA A 73 -1.13 9.26 2.17
N LYS A 74 -1.02 8.82 0.91
CA LYS A 74 -1.65 9.45 -0.24
C LYS A 74 -2.47 8.42 -1.00
N MET A 75 -3.71 8.78 -1.31
CA MET A 75 -4.59 8.00 -2.17
C MET A 75 -4.63 8.60 -3.56
N ILE A 76 -4.54 7.75 -4.58
CA ILE A 76 -4.63 8.13 -5.99
C ILE A 76 -5.70 7.29 -6.67
N ALA A 77 -6.59 7.94 -7.43
CA ALA A 77 -7.50 7.27 -8.35
C ALA A 77 -6.77 6.91 -9.65
N LEU A 78 -6.90 5.66 -10.08
CA LEU A 78 -6.32 5.14 -11.32
C LEU A 78 -7.30 5.15 -12.48
N LYS A 79 -8.59 5.01 -12.19
CA LYS A 79 -9.70 5.06 -13.14
C LYS A 79 -10.60 6.26 -12.86
#